data_AF-A0A2C6A2R2-F1
#
_entry.id   AF-A0A2C6A2R2-F1
#
_cell.length_a   1.000
_cell.length_b   1.000
_cell.length_c   1.000
_cell.angle_alpha   90.00
_cell.angle_beta   90.00
_cell.angle_gamma   90.00
#
_symmetry.space_group_name_H-M   'P 1'
#
loop_
_entity.id
_entity.type
_entity.pdbx_description
1 polymer ?
#
loop_
_entity_poly.entity_id
_entity_poly.type
_entity_poly.pdbx_seq_one_letter_code
_entity_poly.pdbx_strand_id
1 'polypeptide(L)'
;MDATLDGRDRNALFQRLKPFCVKISQLAIKDSEVPAAARELVQLTDRVLAILEEQVKRGPDILDEKLAEYVFFPLYHIFRQMDRYPASLVENSIKCLRLLILHGWRAKMPAKLVQQILSLLVFVIDGTPGSQDKRELSEETSKMRSLCWAMQSP
;
A
#
# COMPACT_ATOMS: atom_id res chain seq x y z
N MET A 1 -28.96 8.19 14.47
CA MET A 1 -28.86 6.76 14.85
C MET A 1 -27.73 6.03 14.11
N ASP A 2 -26.91 6.70 13.28
CA ASP A 2 -25.87 6.05 12.45
C ASP A 2 -24.54 5.75 13.14
N ALA A 3 -24.06 6.60 14.06
CA ALA A 3 -22.70 6.47 14.61
C ALA A 3 -22.41 5.12 15.31
N THR A 4 -23.45 4.45 15.83
CA THR A 4 -23.34 3.14 16.51
C THR A 4 -23.28 1.97 15.51
N LEU A 5 -23.79 2.12 14.30
CA LEU A 5 -23.69 1.12 13.23
C LEU A 5 -22.30 1.16 12.61
N ASP A 6 -21.81 2.36 12.28
CA ASP A 6 -20.48 2.55 11.70
C ASP A 6 -19.36 2.03 12.61
N GLY A 7 -19.51 2.16 13.93
CA GLY A 7 -18.54 1.63 14.90
C GLY A 7 -18.48 0.10 14.95
N ARG A 8 -19.62 -0.58 14.74
CA ARG A 8 -19.68 -2.05 14.69
C ARG A 8 -19.10 -2.58 13.39
N ASP A 9 -19.40 -1.94 12.27
CA ASP A 9 -18.88 -2.31 10.96
C ASP A 9 -17.36 -2.09 10.86
N ARG A 10 -16.85 -1.00 11.46
CA ARG A 10 -15.41 -0.77 11.63
C ARG A 10 -14.72 -1.89 12.41
N ASN A 11 -15.29 -2.29 13.55
CA ASN A 11 -14.73 -3.39 14.33
C ASN A 11 -14.79 -4.73 13.57
N ALA A 12 -15.89 -5.00 12.85
CA ALA A 12 -16.00 -6.19 12.03
C ALA A 12 -14.93 -6.22 10.93
N LEU A 13 -14.69 -5.10 10.26
CA LEU A 13 -13.61 -4.95 9.28
C LEU A 13 -12.23 -5.17 9.92
N PHE A 14 -11.98 -4.57 11.08
CA PHE A 14 -10.73 -4.76 11.82
C PHE A 14 -10.47 -6.25 12.12
N GLN A 15 -11.47 -6.97 12.65
CA GLN A 15 -11.32 -8.40 12.95
C GLN A 15 -11.05 -9.24 11.70
N ARG A 16 -11.62 -8.85 10.55
CA ARG A 16 -11.35 -9.52 9.26
C ARG A 16 -9.93 -9.27 8.76
N LEU A 17 -9.40 -8.05 8.90
CA LEU A 17 -8.07 -7.68 8.42
C LEU A 17 -6.94 -8.18 9.32
N LYS A 18 -7.15 -8.16 10.65
CA LYS A 18 -6.16 -8.50 11.67
C LYS A 18 -5.34 -9.77 11.40
N PRO A 19 -5.93 -10.95 11.11
CA PRO A 19 -5.13 -12.17 10.90
C PRO A 19 -4.18 -12.05 9.70
N PHE A 20 -4.58 -11.34 8.64
CA PHE A 20 -3.74 -11.14 7.46
C PHE A 20 -2.65 -10.11 7.72
N CYS A 21 -2.99 -8.95 8.29
CA CYS A 21 -2.02 -7.89 8.59
C CYS A 21 -0.93 -8.33 9.56
N VAL A 22 -1.31 -9.09 10.61
CA VAL A 22 -0.34 -9.65 11.57
C VAL A 22 0.60 -10.63 10.86
N LYS A 23 0.07 -11.52 10.03
CA LYS A 23 0.87 -12.52 9.33
C LYS A 23 1.80 -11.90 8.29
N ILE A 24 1.33 -10.89 7.54
CA ILE A 24 2.17 -10.12 6.62
C ILE A 24 3.31 -9.44 7.40
N SER A 25 3.01 -8.78 8.53
CA SER A 25 4.04 -8.13 9.35
C SER A 25 5.09 -9.14 9.84
N GLN A 26 4.67 -10.32 10.30
CA GLN A 26 5.59 -11.37 10.74
C GLN A 26 6.51 -11.84 9.62
N LEU A 27 6.00 -11.99 8.39
CA LEU A 27 6.76 -12.45 7.23
C LEU A 27 7.62 -11.35 6.60
N ALA A 28 7.18 -10.09 6.62
CA ALA A 28 7.92 -8.96 6.05
C ALA A 28 9.02 -8.43 7.00
N ILE A 29 8.85 -8.60 8.32
CA ILE A 29 9.86 -8.20 9.32
C ILE A 29 10.91 -9.29 9.50
N LYS A 30 10.52 -10.57 9.47
CA LYS A 30 11.48 -11.67 9.44
C LYS A 30 12.15 -11.64 8.07
N ASP A 31 13.41 -11.25 8.04
CA ASP A 31 14.25 -11.23 6.84
C ASP A 31 14.34 -12.66 6.28
N SER A 32 13.36 -13.03 5.46
CA SER A 32 13.17 -14.39 4.97
C SER A 32 13.54 -14.40 3.50
N GLU A 33 14.77 -14.81 3.22
CA GLU A 33 15.26 -15.07 1.86
C GLU A 33 14.60 -16.30 1.21
N VAL A 34 13.44 -16.75 1.72
CA VAL A 34 12.80 -17.99 1.32
C VAL A 34 11.70 -17.71 0.27
N PRO A 35 11.79 -18.25 -0.96
CA PRO A 35 10.78 -18.06 -2.01
C PRO A 35 9.35 -18.46 -1.61
N ALA A 36 9.20 -19.38 -0.65
CA ALA A 36 7.91 -19.77 -0.10
C ALA A 36 7.23 -18.63 0.67
N ALA A 37 8.00 -17.81 1.41
CA ALA A 37 7.47 -16.65 2.13
C ALA A 37 6.96 -15.56 1.17
N ALA A 38 7.63 -15.36 0.03
CA ALA A 38 7.18 -14.42 -0.99
C ALA A 38 5.83 -14.82 -1.63
N ARG A 39 5.64 -16.12 -1.92
CA ARG A 39 4.36 -16.63 -2.44
C ARG A 39 3.23 -16.47 -1.42
N GLU A 40 3.52 -16.75 -0.16
CA GLU A 40 2.56 -16.58 0.92
C GLU A 40 2.17 -15.10 1.12
N LEU A 41 3.15 -14.19 1.07
CA LEU A 41 2.92 -12.75 1.12
C LEU A 41 2.02 -12.27 -0.04
N VAL A 42 2.19 -12.79 -1.25
CA VAL A 42 1.29 -12.48 -2.38
C VAL A 42 -0.15 -12.88 -2.07
N GLN A 43 -0.38 -14.09 -1.56
CA GLN A 43 -1.73 -14.56 -1.22
C GLN A 43 -2.35 -13.75 -0.07
N LEU A 44 -1.57 -13.39 0.94
CA LEU A 44 -2.04 -12.60 2.07
C LEU A 44 -2.41 -11.17 1.64
N THR A 45 -1.58 -10.53 0.82
CA THR A 45 -1.84 -9.18 0.31
C THR A 45 -3.01 -9.14 -0.67
N ASP A 46 -3.16 -10.17 -1.51
CA ASP A 46 -4.35 -10.34 -2.36
C ASP A 46 -5.64 -10.43 -1.51
N ARG A 47 -5.58 -11.17 -0.40
CA ARG A 47 -6.73 -11.27 0.50
C ARG A 47 -7.07 -9.96 1.20
N VAL A 48 -6.07 -9.20 1.62
CA VAL A 48 -6.26 -7.85 2.18
C VAL A 48 -6.89 -6.94 1.14
N LEU A 49 -6.38 -6.94 -0.10
CA LEU A 49 -6.90 -6.14 -1.20
C LEU A 49 -8.39 -6.46 -1.45
N ALA A 50 -8.73 -7.74 -1.57
CA ALA A 50 -10.11 -8.16 -1.79
C ALA A 50 -11.06 -7.72 -0.66
N ILE A 51 -10.61 -7.77 0.60
CA ILE A 51 -11.40 -7.29 1.74
C ILE A 51 -11.63 -5.78 1.63
N LEU A 52 -10.58 -5.01 1.33
CA LEU A 52 -10.67 -3.55 1.18
C LEU A 52 -11.59 -3.15 0.02
N GLU A 53 -11.45 -3.79 -1.14
CA GLU A 53 -12.32 -3.53 -2.30
C GLU A 53 -13.79 -3.85 -2.00
N GLU A 54 -14.06 -4.97 -1.32
CA GLU A 54 -15.41 -5.31 -0.88
C GLU A 54 -15.97 -4.26 0.09
N GLN A 55 -15.18 -3.78 1.04
CA GLN A 55 -15.63 -2.76 1.99
C GLN A 55 -15.90 -1.42 1.32
N VAL A 56 -15.00 -0.97 0.44
CA VAL A 56 -15.18 0.28 -0.30
C VAL A 56 -16.46 0.26 -1.15
N LYS A 57 -16.81 -0.90 -1.73
CA LYS A 57 -18.07 -1.09 -2.46
C LYS A 57 -19.31 -1.03 -1.57
N ARG A 58 -19.20 -1.47 -0.31
CA ARG A 58 -20.33 -1.50 0.65
C ARG A 58 -20.54 -0.16 1.35
N GLY A 59 -19.45 0.53 1.69
CA GLY A 59 -19.47 1.76 2.46
C GLY A 59 -18.06 2.31 2.63
N PRO A 60 -17.63 3.30 1.83
CA PRO A 60 -16.26 3.82 1.88
C PRO A 60 -15.95 4.52 3.21
N ASP A 61 -16.97 5.04 3.90
CA ASP A 61 -16.79 5.78 5.17
C ASP A 61 -16.50 4.87 6.39
N ILE A 62 -16.60 3.54 6.21
CA ILE A 62 -16.20 2.55 7.23
C ILE A 62 -14.68 2.43 7.32
N LEU A 63 -13.94 2.71 6.25
CA LEU A 63 -12.48 2.72 6.28
C LEU A 63 -12.02 4.07 6.86
N ASP A 64 -11.61 4.08 8.13
CA ASP A 64 -11.14 5.29 8.82
C ASP A 64 -9.61 5.39 8.89
N GLU A 65 -9.12 6.54 9.38
CA GLU A 65 -7.68 6.84 9.51
C GLU A 65 -6.94 5.76 10.30
N LYS A 66 -7.56 5.24 11.38
CA LYS A 66 -6.95 4.22 12.23
C LYS A 66 -6.81 2.87 11.52
N LEU A 67 -7.84 2.46 10.79
CA LEU A 67 -7.79 1.25 9.97
C LEU A 67 -6.79 1.38 8.83
N ALA A 68 -6.74 2.55 8.19
CA ALA A 68 -5.78 2.81 7.13
C ALA A 68 -4.34 2.75 7.63
N GLU A 69 -4.03 3.38 8.76
CA GLU A 69 -2.72 3.28 9.41
C GLU A 69 -2.36 1.84 9.77
N TYR A 70 -3.33 1.09 10.31
CA TYR A 70 -3.13 -0.31 10.69
C TYR A 70 -2.78 -1.20 9.48
N VAL A 71 -3.46 -1.01 8.35
CA VAL A 71 -3.17 -1.77 7.12
C VAL A 71 -1.91 -1.27 6.43
N PHE A 72 -1.60 0.03 6.53
CA PHE A 72 -0.38 0.59 5.96
C PHE A 72 0.88 0.05 6.63
N PHE A 73 0.84 -0.22 7.93
CA PHE A 73 1.99 -0.73 8.69
C PHE A 73 2.66 -1.98 8.05
N PRO A 74 1.96 -3.10 7.78
CA PRO A 74 2.57 -4.24 7.08
C PRO A 74 3.04 -3.90 5.66
N LEU A 75 2.30 -3.06 4.92
CA LEU A 75 2.66 -2.68 3.55
C LEU A 75 3.94 -1.85 3.51
N TYR A 76 4.14 -0.98 4.49
CA TYR A 76 5.37 -0.19 4.64
C TYR A 76 6.61 -1.07 4.68
N HIS A 77 6.54 -2.19 5.42
CA HIS A 77 7.64 -3.15 5.48
C HIS A 77 7.91 -3.81 4.12
N ILE A 78 6.87 -4.15 3.37
CA ILE A 78 7.00 -4.67 1.99
C ILE A 78 7.66 -3.63 1.08
N PHE A 79 7.18 -2.39 1.10
CA PHE A 79 7.72 -1.34 0.24
C PHE A 79 9.21 -1.08 0.52
N ARG A 80 9.66 -1.17 1.77
CA ARG A 80 11.09 -1.00 2.10
C ARG A 80 12.00 -2.06 1.47
N GLN A 81 11.46 -3.21 1.07
CA GLN A 81 12.22 -4.30 0.48
C GLN A 81 11.64 -4.72 -0.88
N MET A 82 10.96 -3.80 -1.58
CA MET A 82 10.21 -4.12 -2.80
C MET A 82 11.04 -4.78 -3.90
N ASP A 83 12.35 -4.49 -3.97
CA ASP A 83 13.26 -5.07 -4.97
C ASP A 83 13.49 -6.57 -4.77
N ARG A 84 13.27 -7.09 -3.56
CA ARG A 84 13.40 -8.51 -3.23
C ARG A 84 12.13 -9.30 -3.50
N TYR A 85 11.03 -8.61 -3.77
CA TYR A 85 9.71 -9.21 -3.88
C TYR A 85 9.24 -9.30 -5.34
N PRO A 86 8.41 -10.29 -5.67
CA PRO A 86 7.84 -10.39 -7.01
C PRO A 86 6.95 -9.19 -7.31
N ALA A 87 6.89 -8.78 -8.57
CA ALA A 87 6.11 -7.62 -9.02
C ALA A 87 4.63 -7.70 -8.60
N SER A 88 4.03 -8.90 -8.56
CA SER A 88 2.66 -9.10 -8.10
C SER A 88 2.42 -8.71 -6.65
N LEU A 89 3.40 -8.94 -5.75
CA LEU A 89 3.29 -8.53 -4.35
C LEU A 89 3.33 -6.99 -4.22
N VAL A 90 4.22 -6.37 -4.98
CA VAL A 90 4.35 -4.90 -5.01
C VAL A 90 3.09 -4.27 -5.59
N GLU A 91 2.57 -4.81 -6.70
CA GLU A 91 1.33 -4.36 -7.33
C GLU A 91 0.14 -4.45 -6.38
N ASN A 92 -0.06 -5.58 -5.70
CA ASN A 92 -1.13 -5.74 -4.71
C ASN A 92 -0.99 -4.73 -3.56
N SER A 93 0.24 -4.49 -3.10
CA SER A 93 0.52 -3.52 -2.05
C SER A 93 0.21 -2.08 -2.50
N ILE A 94 0.53 -1.72 -3.74
CA ILE A 94 0.20 -0.41 -4.33
C ILE A 94 -1.32 -0.25 -4.47
N LYS A 95 -2.04 -1.28 -4.91
CA LYS A 95 -3.51 -1.26 -5.01
C LYS A 95 -4.15 -1.04 -3.63
N CYS A 96 -3.67 -1.75 -2.61
CA CYS A 96 -4.09 -1.50 -1.23
C CYS A 96 -3.83 -0.04 -0.83
N LEU A 97 -2.60 0.46 -1.03
CA LEU A 97 -2.23 1.84 -0.70
C LEU A 97 -3.14 2.87 -1.38
N ARG A 98 -3.49 2.67 -2.66
CA ARG A 98 -4.44 3.51 -3.39
C ARG A 98 -5.80 3.58 -2.69
N LEU A 99 -6.34 2.45 -2.24
CA LEU A 99 -7.61 2.41 -1.50
C LEU A 99 -7.51 3.14 -0.16
N LEU A 100 -6.40 2.98 0.56
CA LEU A 100 -6.17 3.69 1.82
C LEU A 100 -6.12 5.21 1.64
N ILE A 101 -5.44 5.69 0.58
CA ILE A 101 -5.37 7.12 0.23
C ILE A 101 -6.74 7.67 -0.15
N LEU A 102 -7.47 6.95 -1.01
CA LEU A 102 -8.75 7.43 -1.54
C LEU A 102 -9.91 7.36 -0.54
N HIS A 103 -9.88 6.43 0.41
CA HIS A 103 -11.01 6.18 1.31
C HIS A 103 -10.63 6.33 2.79
N GLY A 104 -9.50 5.75 3.21
CA GLY A 104 -9.07 5.70 4.61
C GLY A 104 -8.60 7.02 5.19
N TRP A 105 -7.92 7.85 4.39
CA TRP A 105 -7.35 9.12 4.82
C TRP A 105 -8.08 10.35 4.25
N ARG A 106 -9.34 10.19 3.82
CA ARG A 106 -10.13 11.30 3.23
C ARG A 106 -10.26 12.51 4.13
N ALA A 107 -10.49 12.29 5.43
CA ALA A 107 -10.73 13.37 6.39
C ALA A 107 -9.42 14.01 6.88
N LYS A 108 -8.40 13.18 7.09
CA LYS A 108 -7.11 13.61 7.61
C LYS A 108 -6.06 12.56 7.27
N MET A 109 -4.97 13.03 6.67
CA MET A 109 -3.75 12.26 6.55
C MET A 109 -2.68 12.97 7.38
N PRO A 110 -2.01 12.27 8.32
CA PRO A 110 -0.91 12.86 9.05
C PRO A 110 0.17 13.34 8.07
N ALA A 111 0.59 14.60 8.16
CA ALA A 111 1.57 15.19 7.23
C ALA A 111 2.87 14.36 7.13
N LYS A 112 3.28 13.73 8.25
CA LYS A 112 4.41 12.82 8.30
C LYS A 112 4.19 11.55 7.46
N LEU A 113 2.98 10.97 7.47
CA LEU A 113 2.63 9.82 6.64
C LEU A 113 2.58 10.19 5.17
N VAL A 114 2.03 11.36 4.82
CA VAL A 114 2.06 11.88 3.44
C VAL A 114 3.50 11.92 2.93
N GLN A 115 4.41 12.53 3.72
CA GLN A 115 5.82 12.64 3.35
C GLN A 115 6.46 11.25 3.18
N GLN A 116 6.21 10.31 4.09
CA GLN A 116 6.73 8.94 4.00
C GLN A 116 6.20 8.19 2.77
N ILE A 117 4.91 8.33 2.47
CA ILE A 117 4.29 7.72 1.29
C ILE A 117 4.87 8.31 0.01
N LEU A 118 5.02 9.64 -0.08
CA LEU A 118 5.61 10.28 -1.25
C LEU A 118 7.06 9.86 -1.45
N SER A 119 7.86 9.81 -0.39
CA SER A 119 9.24 9.30 -0.45
C SER A 119 9.30 7.85 -0.91
N LEU A 120 8.38 6.99 -0.44
CA LEU A 120 8.28 5.61 -0.92
C LEU A 120 7.88 5.54 -2.39
N LEU A 121 6.87 6.31 -2.82
CA LEU A 121 6.41 6.32 -4.21
C LEU A 121 7.48 6.81 -5.17
N VAL A 122 8.23 7.85 -4.81
CA VAL A 122 9.39 8.31 -5.59
C VAL A 122 10.40 7.17 -5.74
N PHE A 123 10.70 6.44 -4.67
CA PHE A 123 11.59 5.28 -4.72
C PHE A 123 11.04 4.11 -5.56
N VAL A 124 9.73 3.85 -5.53
CA VAL A 124 9.08 2.87 -6.42
C VAL A 124 9.27 3.25 -7.90
N ILE A 125 9.15 4.54 -8.21
CA ILE A 125 9.17 5.08 -9.59
C ILE A 125 10.60 5.21 -10.12
N ASP A 126 11.50 5.81 -9.34
CA ASP A 126 12.91 6.02 -9.73
C ASP A 126 13.75 4.75 -9.60
N GLY A 127 13.26 3.74 -8.87
CA GLY A 127 14.00 2.55 -8.51
C GLY A 127 15.06 2.82 -7.44
N THR A 128 15.59 1.75 -6.85
CA THR A 128 16.74 1.81 -5.96
C THR A 128 17.96 2.36 -6.71
N PRO A 129 18.66 3.39 -6.19
CA PRO A 129 19.98 3.73 -6.71
C PRO A 129 20.93 2.56 -6.40
N GLY A 130 21.16 1.71 -7.41
CA GLY A 130 21.97 0.50 -7.30
C GLY A 130 21.40 -0.74 -8.01
N SER A 131 20.13 -0.76 -8.41
CA SER A 131 19.60 -1.84 -9.25
C SER A 131 19.85 -1.54 -10.73
N GLN A 132 20.70 -2.35 -11.36
CA GLN A 132 21.06 -2.23 -12.78
C GLN A 132 20.03 -2.85 -13.73
N ASP A 133 18.77 -3.01 -13.32
CA ASP A 133 17.72 -3.46 -14.25
C ASP A 133 17.01 -2.25 -14.85
N LYS A 134 17.48 -1.87 -16.04
CA LYS A 134 16.75 -1.01 -16.98
C LYS A 134 15.39 -1.64 -17.27
N ARG A 135 14.37 -1.28 -16.51
CA ARG A 135 12.98 -1.47 -16.95
C ARG A 135 12.78 -0.58 -18.18
N GLU A 136 12.39 -1.17 -19.31
CA GLU A 136 12.00 -0.39 -20.48
C GLU A 136 10.75 0.41 -20.13
N LEU A 137 10.93 1.73 -20.05
CA LEU A 137 9.92 2.69 -19.63
C LEU A 137 9.00 3.02 -20.82
N SER A 138 7.70 2.77 -20.67
CA SER A 138 6.66 3.10 -21.65
C SER A 138 6.58 4.61 -21.94
N GLU A 139 6.18 5.00 -23.14
CA GLU A 139 6.12 6.39 -23.64
C GLU A 139 5.36 7.35 -22.69
N GLU A 140 4.39 6.84 -21.93
CA GLU A 140 3.62 7.63 -20.96
C GLU A 140 4.49 8.13 -19.79
N THR A 141 5.48 7.34 -19.36
CA THR A 141 6.42 7.72 -18.29
C THR A 141 7.45 8.75 -18.76
N SER A 142 7.82 8.70 -20.04
CA SER A 142 8.67 9.72 -20.67
C SER A 142 7.97 11.08 -20.77
N LYS A 143 6.66 11.10 -21.01
CA LYS A 143 5.84 12.32 -20.97
C LYS A 143 5.77 12.90 -19.56
N MET A 144 5.55 12.04 -18.55
CA MET A 144 5.51 12.46 -17.14
C MET A 144 6.82 13.10 -16.69
N ARG A 145 7.96 12.53 -17.13
CA ARG A 145 9.30 13.04 -16.84
C ARG A 145 9.55 14.42 -17.47
N SER A 146 9.05 14.67 -18.68
CA SER A 146 9.16 15.98 -19.35
C SER A 146 8.32 17.06 -18.66
N LEU A 147 7.12 16.70 -18.17
CA LEU A 147 6.28 17.63 -17.40
C LEU A 147 6.91 18.01 -16.07
N CYS A 148 7.48 17.05 -15.34
CA CYS A 148 8.21 17.34 -14.10
C CYS A 148 9.43 18.23 -14.34
N TRP A 149 10.12 18.08 -15.47
CA TRP A 149 11.27 18.91 -15.81
C TRP A 149 10.87 20.35 -16.16
N ALA A 150 9.77 20.53 -16.90
CA ALA A 150 9.24 21.85 -17.25
C ALA A 150 8.77 22.67 -16.04
N MET A 151 8.34 22.02 -14.96
CA MET A 151 7.89 22.68 -13.72
C MET A 151 9.03 23.08 -12.78
N GLN A 152 10.26 22.63 -13.06
CA GLN A 152 11.43 22.87 -12.19
C GLN A 152 12.43 23.88 -12.78
N SER A 153 12.19 24.42 -13.98
CA SER A 153 12.95 25.56 -14.49
C SER A 153 12.36 26.87 -13.94
N PRO A 154 13.20 27.79 -13.44
CA PRO A 154 12.76 29.09 -12.93
C PRO A 154 12.18 30.00 -14.01
#